data_AF-A0A953II42-F1
#
_entry.id   AF-A0A953II42-F1
#
_cell.length_a   1.000
_cell.length_b   1.000
_cell.length_c   1.000
_cell.angle_alpha   90.00
_cell.angle_beta   90.00
_cell.angle_gamma   90.00
#
_symmetry.space_group_name_H-M   'P 1'
#
loop_
_entity.id
_entity.type
_entity.pdbx_description
1 polymer ?
#
loop_
_entity_poly.entity_id
_entity_poly.type
_entity_poly.pdbx_seq_one_letter_code
_entity_poly.pdbx_strand_id
1 'polypeptide(L)' 'GQVDINGGAFNALAPFGGYKQSGNGRELGKYGLEEFLEYKALQFKPAPKA' A
#
# COMPACT_ATOMS: atom_id res chain seq x y z
N GLY A 1 12.75 4.32 -4.18
CA GLY A 1 13.09 2.98 -4.68
C GLY A 1 12.52 2.74 -6.05
N GLN A 2 12.34 3.80 -6.82
CA GLN A 2 11.77 3.78 -8.15
C GLN A 2 12.93 3.78 -9.16
N VAL A 3 12.70 3.20 -10.33
CA VAL A 3 13.68 3.17 -11.42
C VAL A 3 12.96 3.57 -12.70
N ASP A 4 13.41 4.68 -13.27
CA ASP A 4 12.94 5.13 -14.57
C ASP A 4 13.93 4.67 -15.64
N ILE A 5 13.44 4.00 -16.68
CA ILE A 5 14.27 3.53 -17.80
C ILE A 5 14.16 4.55 -18.93
N ASN A 6 15.29 5.04 -19.43
CA ASN A 6 15.38 5.96 -20.57
C ASN A 6 14.49 7.21 -20.43
N GLY A 7 14.31 7.74 -19.23
CA GLY A 7 13.49 8.94 -18.99
C GLY A 7 11.98 8.69 -19.03
N GLY A 8 11.54 7.47 -18.69
CA GLY A 8 10.13 7.17 -18.51
C GLY A 8 9.42 8.19 -17.61
N ALA A 9 8.20 8.56 -17.98
CA ALA A 9 7.42 9.57 -17.25
C ALA A 9 7.00 9.07 -15.87
N PHE A 10 6.82 10.01 -14.94
CA PHE A 10 6.32 9.71 -13.60
C PHE A 10 4.92 9.09 -13.64
N ASN A 11 4.75 7.95 -12.99
CA ASN A 11 3.47 7.27 -12.88
C ASN A 11 2.85 7.46 -11.49
N ALA A 12 1.89 8.37 -11.37
CA ALA A 12 1.20 8.66 -10.10
C ALA A 12 0.30 7.52 -9.57
N LEU A 13 0.05 6.48 -10.38
CA LEU A 13 -0.68 5.28 -9.96
C LEU A 13 0.24 4.23 -9.33
N ALA A 14 1.56 4.34 -9.53
CA ALA A 14 2.55 3.47 -8.91
C ALA A 14 2.90 3.97 -7.49
N PRO A 15 3.25 3.08 -6.56
CA PRO A 15 3.67 3.48 -5.22
C PRO A 15 5.02 4.21 -5.25
N PHE A 16 5.09 5.35 -4.58
CA PHE A 16 6.29 6.17 -4.37
C PHE A 16 6.89 5.92 -2.98
N GLY A 17 8.21 5.98 -2.85
CA GLY A 17 8.87 5.87 -1.53
C GLY A 17 10.29 5.32 -1.58
N GLY A 18 10.99 5.37 -0.45
CA GLY A 18 12.42 5.04 -0.33
C GLY A 18 12.74 3.56 -0.08
N TYR A 19 14.04 3.24 -0.14
CA TYR A 19 14.60 1.98 0.37
C TYR A 19 15.65 2.30 1.45
N LYS A 20 15.75 1.48 2.49
CA LYS A 20 16.64 1.70 3.65
C LYS A 20 16.37 3.06 4.33
N GLN A 21 17.40 3.87 4.56
CA GLN A 21 17.29 5.14 5.29
C GLN A 21 16.57 6.24 4.48
N SER A 22 16.25 6.02 3.22
CA SER A 22 15.50 6.99 2.40
C SER A 22 14.01 7.10 2.76
N GLY A 23 13.51 6.27 3.69
CA GLY A 23 12.16 6.37 4.24
C GLY A 23 11.53 5.01 4.56
N ASN A 24 10.40 5.06 5.26
CA ASN A 24 9.56 3.90 5.59
C ASN A 24 8.13 4.16 5.07
N GLY A 25 7.45 3.11 4.61
CA GLY A 25 6.12 3.20 3.99
C GLY A 25 6.14 3.62 2.51
N ARG A 26 4.96 3.86 1.94
CA ARG A 26 4.75 4.32 0.56
C ARG A 26 3.72 5.44 0.49
N GLU A 27 3.84 6.28 -0.53
CA GLU A 27 2.82 7.25 -0.94
C GLU A 27 2.27 6.85 -2.32
N LEU A 28 1.12 7.39 -2.70
CA LEU A 28 0.45 7.14 -3.99
C LEU A 28 0.04 5.69 -4.25
N GLY A 29 -0.78 5.49 -5.28
CA GLY A 29 -1.30 4.18 -5.67
C GLY A 29 -2.05 3.46 -4.54
N LYS A 30 -2.27 2.15 -4.73
CA LYS A 30 -2.95 1.30 -3.75
C LYS A 30 -2.20 1.24 -2.42
N TYR A 31 -0.89 1.02 -2.45
CA TYR A 31 -0.08 0.83 -1.25
C TYR A 31 0.05 2.11 -0.42
N GLY A 32 0.10 3.29 -1.06
CA GLY A 32 0.08 4.55 -0.32
C GLY A 32 -1.28 4.83 0.32
N LEU A 33 -2.39 4.42 -0.31
CA LEU A 33 -3.71 4.53 0.32
C LEU A 33 -3.84 3.61 1.54
N GLU A 34 -3.27 2.40 1.47
CA GLU A 34 -3.30 1.44 2.58
C GLU A 34 -2.60 1.96 3.85
N GLU A 35 -1.60 2.84 3.75
CA GLU A 35 -0.95 3.49 4.92
C GLU A 35 -1.91 4.41 5.70
N PHE A 36 -3.05 4.79 5.12
CA PHE A 36 -4.09 5.60 5.78
C PHE A 36 -5.28 4.75 6.25
N LEU A 37 -5.24 3.43 6.09
CA LEU A 37 -6.30 2.51 6.49
C LEU A 37 -5.86 1.70 7.70
N GLU A 38 -6.83 1.37 8.57
CA GLU A 38 -6.62 0.53 9.74
C GLU A 38 -7.36 -0.80 9.55
N TYR A 39 -6.67 -1.92 9.72
CA TYR A 39 -7.27 -3.25 9.60
C TYR A 39 -8.06 -3.60 10.86
N LYS A 40 -9.30 -4.04 10.68
CA LYS A 40 -10.15 -4.53 11.78
C LYS A 40 -10.68 -5.91 11.47
N ALA A 41 -10.27 -6.89 12.27
CA ALA A 41 -10.81 -8.24 12.21
C ALA A 41 -12.16 -8.31 12.95
N LEU A 42 -13.16 -8.91 12.31
CA LEU A 42 -14.48 -9.15 12.91
C LEU A 42 -14.76 -10.65 12.92
N GLN A 43 -14.91 -11.23 14.12
CA GLN A 43 -15.30 -12.63 14.30
C GLN A 43 -16.77 -12.70 14.65
N PHE A 44 -17.57 -13.26 13.75
CA PHE A 44 -18.99 -13.49 13.98
C PHE A 44 -19.20 -14.85 14.62
N LYS A 45 -20.23 -14.95 15.46
CA LYS A 45 -20.67 -16.26 15.96
C LYS A 45 -21.10 -17.12 14.78
N PRO A 46 -20.70 -18.39 14.70
CA PRO A 46 -21.23 -19.30 13.70
C PRO A 46 -22.75 -19.43 13.88
N ALA A 47 -23.48 -19.56 12.77
CA ALA A 47 -24.92 -19.81 12.82
C ALA A 47 -25.21 -21.08 13.64
N PRO A 48 -26.31 -21.13 14.42
CA PRO A 48 -26.69 -22.34 15.12
C PRO A 48 -26.83 -23.49 14.12
N LYS A 49 -26.24 -24.65 14.44
CA LYS A 49 -26.48 -25.87 13.67
C LYS A 49 -27.93 -26.32 13.90
N ALA A 50 -28.61 -26.68 12.81
CA ALA A 50 -29.95 -27.27 12.83
C ALA A 50 -29.97 -28.61 13.56
#